data_AF-A0A929D6C7-F1
#
_entry.id   AF-A0A929D6C7-F1
#
_cell.length_a   1.000
_cell.length_b   1.000
_cell.length_c   1.000
_cell.angle_alpha   90.00
_cell.angle_beta   90.00
_cell.angle_gamma   90.00
#
_symmetry.space_group_name_H-M   'P 1'
#
loop_
_entity.id
_entity.type
_entity.pdbx_description
1 polymer ?
#
loop_
_entity_poly.entity_id
_entity_poly.type
_entity_poly.pdbx_seq_one_letter_code
_entity_poly.pdbx_strand_id
1 'polypeptide(L)'
;MKISESGNSITELISQYKINEEKVSSEPEKQAANSVVQEEKVTLSSAARDIQQAEKAVEKLPDVREEKVRELQNQIETGRYDVNGEKIAGKMISESLLDIMV
;
A
#
# COMPACT_ATOMS: atom_id res chain seq x y z
N MET A 1 11.39 -6.07 28.34
CA MET A 1 12.38 -5.30 27.55
C MET A 1 11.60 -4.36 26.64
N LYS A 2 11.92 -3.06 26.69
CA LYS A 2 11.30 -1.99 25.89
C LYS A 2 11.91 -2.04 24.49
N ILE A 3 11.13 -2.28 23.43
CA ILE A 3 11.59 -2.01 22.06
C ILE A 3 11.16 -0.60 21.68
N SER A 4 12.20 0.23 21.61
CA SER A 4 12.28 1.60 21.15
C SER A 4 12.20 1.66 19.62
N GLU A 5 11.47 2.65 19.10
CA GLU A 5 11.76 3.45 17.90
C GLU A 5 12.75 2.83 16.89
N SER A 6 12.27 2.32 15.75
CA SER A 6 13.04 2.23 14.50
C SER A 6 12.11 1.99 13.30
N GLY A 7 11.53 3.09 12.79
CA GLY A 7 10.65 3.11 11.62
C GLY A 7 11.34 2.88 10.27
N ASN A 8 12.26 1.92 10.15
CA ASN A 8 12.82 1.57 8.83
C ASN A 8 13.27 0.11 8.64
N SER A 9 13.03 -0.78 9.62
CA SER A 9 13.61 -2.13 9.61
C SER A 9 12.97 -3.09 8.60
N ILE A 10 11.72 -2.84 8.18
CA ILE A 10 10.98 -3.74 7.28
C ILE A 10 11.40 -3.53 5.81
N THR A 11 11.58 -2.27 5.41
CA THR A 11 12.01 -1.90 4.05
C THR A 11 13.42 -2.42 3.75
N GLU A 12 14.30 -2.37 4.75
CA GLU A 12 15.69 -2.84 4.65
C GLU A 12 15.80 -4.37 4.65
N LEU A 13 14.83 -5.07 5.25
CA LEU A 13 14.73 -6.51 5.14
C LEU A 13 14.33 -6.94 3.71
N ILE A 14 13.38 -6.22 3.10
CA ILE A 14 12.86 -6.53 1.75
C ILE A 14 13.92 -6.32 0.66
N SER A 15 14.78 -5.30 0.80
CA SER A 15 15.84 -5.01 -0.18
C SER A 15 16.93 -6.09 -0.19
N GLN A 16 17.27 -6.66 0.96
CA GLN A 16 18.29 -7.71 1.05
C GLN A 16 17.88 -9.00 0.32
N TYR A 17 16.59 -9.35 0.31
CA TYR A 17 16.12 -10.53 -0.44
C TYR A 17 16.24 -10.38 -1.95
N LYS A 18 16.06 -9.17 -2.51
CA LYS A 18 16.20 -8.95 -3.95
C LYS A 18 17.64 -9.08 -4.45
N ILE A 19 18.62 -8.82 -3.60
CA ILE A 19 20.05 -8.82 -3.97
C ILE A 19 20.61 -10.25 -4.05
N ASN A 20 19.97 -11.23 -3.40
CA ASN A 20 20.43 -12.62 -3.36
C ASN A 20 19.95 -13.51 -4.53
N GLU A 21 19.00 -13.07 -5.36
CA GLU A 21 18.57 -13.85 -6.55
C GLU A 21 19.57 -13.80 -7.72
N GLU A 22 20.51 -12.85 -7.76
CA GLU A 22 21.45 -12.68 -8.89
C GLU A 22 22.80 -13.41 -8.77
N LYS A 23 23.10 -14.09 -7.65
CA LYS A 23 24.44 -14.66 -7.40
C LYS A 23 24.49 -16.16 -7.07
N VAL A 24 23.82 -17.00 -7.85
CA VAL A 24 24.01 -18.47 -7.74
C VAL A 24 24.24 -19.11 -9.11
N SER A 25 25.48 -19.05 -9.59
CA SER A 25 26.00 -19.97 -10.60
C SER A 25 27.48 -20.26 -10.34
N SER A 26 27.73 -21.30 -9.54
CA SER A 26 28.93 -22.18 -9.59
C SER A 26 29.00 -23.09 -8.34
N GLU A 27 28.74 -24.38 -8.55
CA GLU A 27 28.89 -25.55 -7.63
C GLU A 27 30.37 -25.85 -7.25
N PRO A 28 30.71 -26.92 -6.48
CA PRO A 28 30.31 -27.25 -5.10
C PRO A 28 31.52 -27.70 -4.23
N GLU A 29 31.50 -27.63 -2.89
CA GLU A 29 32.35 -28.52 -2.06
C GLU A 29 31.91 -28.66 -0.59
N LYS A 30 32.42 -29.72 0.02
CA LYS A 30 31.87 -30.56 1.10
C LYS A 30 31.89 -30.00 2.54
N GLN A 31 30.97 -30.57 3.33
CA GLN A 31 31.03 -30.88 4.78
C GLN A 31 31.09 -29.70 5.77
N ALA A 32 30.03 -29.53 6.56
CA ALA A 32 30.06 -29.74 8.02
C ALA A 32 28.74 -29.31 8.69
N ALA A 33 28.39 -30.06 9.72
CA ALA A 33 27.58 -29.65 10.87
C ALA A 33 26.07 -29.40 10.66
N ASN A 34 25.31 -30.26 11.33
CA ASN A 34 23.94 -30.08 11.77
C ASN A 34 23.73 -28.72 12.46
N SER A 35 23.41 -27.71 11.68
CA SER A 35 22.57 -26.61 12.13
C SER A 35 21.39 -26.63 11.19
N VAL A 36 20.33 -27.31 11.62
CA VAL A 36 18.97 -27.00 11.18
C VAL A 36 18.75 -25.56 11.64
N VAL A 37 19.31 -24.61 10.89
CA VAL A 37 18.77 -23.26 10.79
C VAL A 37 17.39 -23.54 10.25
N GLN A 38 16.44 -23.62 11.17
CA GLN A 38 15.04 -23.56 10.83
C GLN A 38 14.94 -22.26 10.05
N GLU A 39 14.96 -22.37 8.72
CA GLU A 39 14.67 -21.26 7.83
C GLU A 39 13.29 -20.81 8.28
N GLU A 40 13.24 -19.77 9.11
CA GLU A 40 12.03 -19.05 9.41
C GLU A 40 11.58 -18.47 8.08
N LYS A 41 10.82 -19.28 7.36
CA LYS A 41 10.24 -18.95 6.09
C LYS A 41 9.17 -17.92 6.40
N VAL A 42 9.59 -16.66 6.39
CA VAL A 42 8.72 -15.48 6.47
C VAL A 42 7.85 -15.47 5.22
N THR A 43 6.81 -16.29 5.25
CA THR A 43 5.77 -16.31 4.24
C THR A 43 4.88 -15.10 4.51
N LEU A 44 4.90 -14.15 3.57
CA LEU A 44 3.94 -13.06 3.57
C LEU A 44 2.54 -13.67 3.62
N SER A 45 1.75 -13.28 4.63
CA SER A 45 0.37 -13.76 4.77
C SER A 45 -0.41 -13.45 3.48
N SER A 46 -1.43 -14.25 3.19
CA SER A 46 -2.31 -13.99 2.03
C SER A 46 -2.85 -12.56 2.07
N ALA A 47 -3.32 -12.11 3.23
CA ALA A 47 -3.81 -10.75 3.43
C ALA A 47 -2.78 -9.67 3.06
N ALA A 48 -1.50 -9.86 3.41
CA ALA A 48 -0.47 -8.88 3.09
C ALA A 48 -0.11 -8.89 1.59
N ARG A 49 -0.25 -10.02 0.89
CA ARG A 49 -0.15 -10.07 -0.58
C ARG A 49 -1.30 -9.33 -1.25
N ASP A 50 -2.51 -9.49 -0.72
CA ASP A 50 -3.71 -8.83 -1.23
C ASP A 50 -3.62 -7.30 -1.07
N ILE A 51 -3.12 -6.82 0.08
CA ILE A 51 -2.86 -5.39 0.32
C ILE A 51 -1.82 -4.85 -0.67
N GLN A 52 -0.69 -5.53 -0.85
CA GLN A 52 0.33 -5.10 -1.82
C GLN A 52 -0.19 -5.07 -3.26
N GLN A 53 -1.09 -6.00 -3.62
CA GLN A 53 -1.70 -5.99 -4.93
C GLN A 53 -2.68 -4.82 -5.08
N ALA A 54 -3.47 -4.52 -4.04
CA ALA A 54 -4.38 -3.38 -4.00
C ALA A 54 -3.63 -2.04 -4.07
N GLU A 55 -2.56 -1.86 -3.30
CA GLU A 55 -1.72 -0.66 -3.34
C GLU A 55 -1.15 -0.42 -4.74
N LYS A 56 -0.56 -1.45 -5.36
CA LYS A 56 -0.06 -1.37 -6.75
C LYS A 56 -1.14 -1.07 -7.78
N ALA A 57 -2.39 -1.46 -7.51
CA ALA A 57 -3.50 -1.14 -8.39
C ALA A 57 -3.92 0.33 -8.21
N VAL A 58 -3.95 0.83 -6.98
CA VAL A 58 -4.27 2.23 -6.66
C VAL A 58 -3.21 3.18 -7.22
N GLU A 59 -1.91 2.87 -7.08
CA GLU A 59 -0.81 3.68 -7.62
C GLU A 59 -0.84 3.84 -9.14
N LYS A 60 -1.44 2.90 -9.87
CA LYS A 60 -1.58 2.95 -11.33
C LYS A 60 -2.78 3.79 -11.78
N LEU A 61 -3.69 4.12 -10.87
CA LEU A 61 -4.85 4.95 -11.21
C LEU A 61 -4.40 6.40 -11.37
N PRO A 62 -4.99 7.14 -12.31
CA PRO A 62 -4.70 8.57 -12.44
C PRO A 62 -5.25 9.32 -11.23
N ASP A 63 -4.50 10.32 -10.76
CA ASP A 63 -4.90 11.21 -9.67
C ASP A 63 -6.24 11.90 -9.97
N VAL A 64 -6.49 12.21 -11.24
CA VAL A 64 -7.70 12.88 -11.72
C VAL A 64 -8.51 11.96 -12.64
N ARG A 65 -9.79 11.78 -12.31
CA ARG A 65 -10.76 11.11 -13.17
C ARG A 65 -11.41 12.11 -14.13
N GLU A 66 -10.72 12.40 -15.23
CA GLU A 66 -11.11 13.37 -16.26
C GLU A 66 -12.56 13.21 -16.77
N GLU A 67 -13.00 11.96 -16.97
CA GLU A 67 -14.37 11.66 -17.38
C GLU A 67 -15.41 12.25 -16.41
N LYS A 68 -15.22 11.98 -15.12
CA LYS A 68 -16.13 12.45 -14.06
C LYS A 68 -16.10 13.96 -13.92
N VAL A 69 -14.93 14.57 -14.09
CA VAL A 69 -14.79 16.04 -14.05
C VAL A 69 -15.60 16.67 -15.20
N ARG A 70 -15.43 16.14 -16.41
CA ARG A 70 -16.15 16.63 -17.59
C ARG A 70 -17.66 16.46 -17.48
N GLU A 71 -18.11 15.31 -16.95
CA GLU A 71 -19.52 15.06 -16.70
C GLU A 71 -20.11 16.10 -15.74
N LEU A 72 -19.44 16.34 -14.61
CA LEU A 72 -19.87 17.33 -13.62
C LEU A 72 -19.86 18.75 -14.20
N GLN A 73 -18.83 19.12 -14.96
CA GLN A 73 -18.77 20.42 -15.65
C GLN A 73 -19.98 20.61 -16.58
N ASN A 74 -20.32 19.60 -17.39
CA ASN A 74 -21.49 19.66 -18.27
C ASN A 74 -22.80 19.80 -17.49
N GLN A 75 -22.96 19.07 -16.38
CA GLN A 75 -24.14 19.20 -15.52
C GLN A 75 -24.27 20.62 -14.94
N ILE A 76 -23.15 21.24 -14.58
CA ILE A 76 -23.11 22.63 -14.09
C ILE A 76 -23.48 23.61 -15.20
N GLU A 77 -22.86 23.50 -16.38
CA GLU A 77 -23.13 24.36 -17.55
C GLU A 77 -24.58 24.29 -18.03
N THR A 78 -25.16 23.09 -18.00
CA THR A 78 -26.55 22.85 -18.41
C THR A 78 -27.57 23.16 -17.31
N GLY A 79 -27.12 23.62 -16.13
CA GLY A 79 -27.98 23.94 -14.99
C GLY A 79 -28.68 22.72 -14.37
N ARG A 80 -28.20 21.51 -14.66
CA ARG A 80 -28.75 20.24 -14.13
C ARG A 80 -28.03 19.77 -12.87
N TYR A 81 -26.99 20.47 -12.44
CA TYR A 81 -26.27 20.15 -11.21
C TYR A 81 -27.08 20.59 -9.98
N ASP A 82 -27.64 19.63 -9.25
CA ASP A 82 -28.39 19.87 -8.02
C ASP A 82 -27.47 19.99 -6.80
N VAL A 83 -27.59 21.11 -6.09
CA VAL A 83 -26.80 21.38 -4.88
C VAL A 83 -27.61 20.96 -3.66
N ASN A 84 -27.37 19.73 -3.20
CA ASN A 84 -28.05 19.19 -2.02
C ASN A 84 -27.36 19.66 -0.72
N GLY A 85 -28.04 20.52 0.04
CA GLY A 85 -27.53 21.08 1.30
C GLY A 85 -27.27 20.06 2.41
N GLU A 86 -28.06 18.98 2.47
CA GLU A 86 -27.86 17.89 3.44
C GLU A 86 -26.57 17.13 3.15
N LYS A 87 -26.30 16.82 1.88
CA LYS A 87 -25.03 16.19 1.46
C LYS A 87 -23.83 17.06 1.81
N ILE A 88 -23.95 18.38 1.65
CA ILE A 88 -22.88 19.34 1.99
C ILE A 88 -22.63 19.33 3.50
N ALA A 89 -23.67 19.49 4.32
CA ALA A 89 -23.54 19.47 5.77
C ALA A 89 -22.98 18.14 6.29
N GLY A 90 -23.46 17.01 5.74
CA GLY A 90 -22.93 15.69 6.06
C GLY A 90 -21.45 15.54 5.71
N LYS A 91 -21.02 16.09 4.57
CA LYS A 91 -19.60 16.13 4.19
C LYS A 91 -18.75 17.00 5.11
N MET A 92 -19.23 18.18 5.51
CA MET A 92 -18.53 19.05 6.46
C MET A 92 -18.30 18.36 7.81
N ILE A 93 -19.32 17.70 8.35
CA ILE A 93 -19.20 16.97 9.62
C ILE A 93 -18.26 15.79 9.46
N SER A 94 -18.40 15.01 8.38
CA SER A 94 -17.54 13.84 8.13
C SER A 94 -16.08 14.23 8.07
N GLU A 95 -15.74 15.30 7.35
CA GLU A 95 -14.36 15.73 7.17
C GLU A 95 -13.81 16.35 8.47
N SER A 96 -14.65 17.06 9.24
CA SER A 96 -14.29 17.51 10.59
C SER A 96 -14.02 16.36 11.55
N LEU A 97 -14.74 15.24 11.44
CA LEU A 97 -14.53 14.07 12.30
C LEU A 97 -13.26 13.30 11.91
N LEU A 98 -12.95 13.20 10.60
CA LEU A 98 -11.73 12.58 10.12
C LEU A 98 -10.49 13.35 10.58
N ASP A 99 -10.51 14.68 10.52
CA ASP A 99 -9.40 15.54 10.97
C ASP A 99 -9.12 15.41 12.49
N ILE A 100 -10.13 15.07 13.29
CA ILE A 100 -9.97 14.83 14.74
C ILE A 100 -9.36 13.45 15.02
N MET A 101 -9.53 12.47 14.12
CA MET A 101 -9.08 11.08 14.33
C MET A 101 -7.70 10.77 13.74
N VAL A 102 -7.14 11.65 12.91
CA VAL A 102 -5.80 11.53 12.31
C VAL A 102 -4.79 12.31 13.13
#